data_AF-M0EMH0-F1
#
_entry.id   AF-M0EMH0-F1
#
_cell.length_a   1.000
_cell.length_b   1.000
_cell.length_c   1.000
_cell.angle_alpha   90.00
_cell.angle_beta   90.00
_cell.angle_gamma   90.00
#
_symmetry.space_group_name_H-M   'P 1'
#
loop_
_entity.id
_entity.type
_entity.pdbx_description
1 polymer ?
#
loop_
_entity_poly.entity_id
_entity_poly.type
_entity_poly.pdbx_seq_one_letter_code
_entity_poly.pdbx_strand_id
1 'polypeptide(L)'
;MSANNLRGKSRTDSQPRLAPQHTSLGVDAEGYVHHFDRDAAVVHRIDTETGARERRSDLAEWVATREHVAMGNAVDVYVHEFIGGEVGWAERTQMTARDVFGGAF
;
A
#
# COMPACT_ATOMS: atom_id res chain seq x y z
N MET A 1 33.88 -1.58 -42.94
CA MET A 1 33.70 -0.64 -41.80
C MET A 1 32.90 0.53 -42.37
N SER A 2 31.70 0.91 -41.93
CA SER A 2 31.10 0.90 -40.60
C SER A 2 29.58 0.78 -40.71
N ALA A 3 28.96 -0.01 -39.83
CA ALA A 3 27.51 0.02 -39.59
C ALA A 3 27.22 1.10 -38.54
N ASN A 4 26.42 2.11 -38.89
CA ASN A 4 26.04 3.17 -37.97
C ASN A 4 24.83 2.71 -37.13
N ASN A 5 25.10 2.32 -35.88
CA ASN A 5 24.10 1.97 -34.89
C ASN A 5 23.22 3.18 -34.54
N LEU A 6 21.98 3.21 -35.06
CA LEU A 6 20.94 4.06 -34.49
C LEU A 6 20.45 3.41 -33.19
N ARG A 7 21.15 3.80 -32.12
CA ARG A 7 20.87 3.52 -30.72
C ARG A 7 19.39 3.74 -30.44
N GLY A 8 18.65 2.64 -30.28
CA GLY A 8 17.31 2.65 -29.70
C GLY A 8 17.40 3.39 -28.36
N LYS A 9 16.76 4.56 -28.30
CA LYS A 9 16.46 5.19 -27.02
C LYS A 9 15.48 4.24 -26.33
N SER A 10 16.00 3.36 -25.47
CA SER A 10 15.20 2.76 -24.41
C SER A 10 14.60 3.92 -23.65
N ARG A 11 13.36 4.25 -23.98
CA ARG A 11 12.49 5.02 -23.09
C ARG A 11 12.30 4.07 -21.91
N THR A 12 13.22 4.13 -20.95
CA THR A 12 12.95 3.64 -19.61
C THR A 12 11.81 4.51 -19.16
N ASP A 13 10.59 4.02 -19.38
CA ASP A 13 9.37 4.56 -18.84
C ASP A 13 9.55 4.57 -17.33
N SER A 14 10.10 5.68 -16.85
CA SER A 14 10.44 5.90 -15.44
C SER A 14 9.24 6.55 -14.75
N GLN A 15 8.03 6.35 -15.30
CA GLN A 15 6.83 6.61 -14.54
C GLN A 15 6.85 5.63 -13.37
N PRO A 16 6.89 6.11 -12.11
CA PRO A 16 6.63 5.23 -10.99
C PRO A 16 5.27 4.60 -11.27
N ARG A 17 5.22 3.28 -11.46
CA ARG A 17 3.93 2.58 -11.55
C ARG A 17 3.27 2.78 -10.19
N LEU A 18 2.37 3.74 -10.11
CA LEU A 18 1.51 3.89 -8.95
C LEU A 18 0.81 2.55 -8.74
N ALA A 19 0.75 2.06 -7.50
CA ALA A 19 -0.01 0.86 -7.20
C ALA A 19 -1.45 0.99 -7.73
N PRO A 20 -2.11 -0.15 -8.04
CA PRO A 20 -3.52 -0.18 -8.34
C PRO A 20 -4.33 0.60 -7.30
N GLN A 21 -5.41 1.25 -7.72
CA GLN A 21 -6.33 1.97 -6.82
C GLN A 21 -6.76 1.10 -5.62
N HIS A 22 -6.94 -0.19 -5.86
CA HIS A 22 -7.33 -1.18 -4.89
C HIS A 22 -6.23 -2.21 -4.72
N THR A 23 -5.69 -2.32 -3.51
CA THR A 23 -4.52 -3.14 -3.22
C THR A 23 -4.76 -3.99 -1.98
N SER A 24 -4.58 -5.30 -2.07
CA SER A 24 -4.58 -6.18 -0.90
C SER A 24 -3.21 -6.12 -0.20
N LEU A 25 -3.21 -5.77 1.09
CA LEU A 25 -2.02 -5.68 1.94
C LEU A 25 -1.67 -7.03 2.58
N GLY A 26 -2.64 -7.95 2.66
CA GLY A 26 -2.47 -9.28 3.24
C GLY A 26 -3.63 -9.66 4.15
N VAL A 27 -3.46 -10.79 4.85
CA VAL A 27 -4.42 -11.37 5.79
C VAL A 27 -3.80 -11.37 7.19
N ASP A 28 -4.54 -10.85 8.18
CA ASP A 28 -4.08 -10.86 9.57
C ASP A 28 -4.24 -12.23 10.24
N ALA A 29 -3.72 -12.36 11.46
CA ALA A 29 -3.77 -13.60 12.23
C ALA A 29 -5.20 -14.05 12.60
N GLU A 30 -6.18 -13.15 12.52
CA GLU A 30 -7.59 -13.44 12.78
C GLU A 30 -8.35 -13.84 11.50
N GLY A 31 -7.68 -13.84 10.34
CA GLY A 31 -8.25 -14.27 9.06
C GLY A 31 -8.91 -13.16 8.24
N TYR A 32 -8.72 -11.89 8.60
CA TYR A 32 -9.30 -10.76 7.87
C TYR A 32 -8.33 -10.22 6.82
N VAL A 33 -8.84 -9.95 5.62
CA VAL A 33 -8.06 -9.31 4.56
C VAL A 33 -8.03 -7.80 4.78
N HIS A 34 -6.84 -7.22 4.63
CA HIS A 34 -6.61 -5.78 4.65
C HIS A 34 -6.56 -5.25 3.22
N HIS A 35 -7.58 -4.49 2.85
CA HIS A 35 -7.74 -3.94 1.51
C HIS A 35 -7.58 -2.43 1.53
N PHE A 36 -6.56 -1.92 0.85
CA PHE A 36 -6.30 -0.50 0.70
C PHE A 36 -7.00 0.08 -0.53
N ASP A 37 -7.74 1.16 -0.32
CA ASP A 37 -8.25 2.06 -1.36
C ASP A 37 -7.42 3.34 -1.36
N ARG A 38 -6.64 3.50 -2.42
CA ARG A 38 -5.69 4.61 -2.57
C ARG A 38 -6.38 5.95 -2.75
N ASP A 39 -7.44 6.00 -3.55
CA ASP A 39 -8.09 7.27 -3.87
C ASP A 39 -8.89 7.79 -2.66
N ALA A 40 -9.43 6.88 -1.86
CA ALA A 40 -10.08 7.22 -0.59
C ALA A 40 -9.08 7.36 0.58
N ALA A 41 -7.82 6.96 0.42
CA ALA A 41 -6.82 6.85 1.48
C ALA A 41 -7.31 6.04 2.70
N VAL A 42 -7.93 4.89 2.45
CA VAL A 42 -8.61 4.09 3.47
C VAL A 42 -8.17 2.64 3.40
N VAL A 43 -7.97 2.02 4.57
CA VAL A 43 -7.82 0.56 4.66
C VAL A 43 -9.08 -0.05 5.24
N HIS A 44 -9.58 -1.09 4.57
CA HIS A 44 -10.68 -1.91 5.03
C HIS A 44 -10.14 -3.23 5.59
N ARG A 45 -10.68 -3.64 6.72
CA ARG A 45 -10.50 -4.98 7.26
C ARG A 45 -11.78 -5.77 7.00
N ILE A 46 -11.67 -6.82 6.20
CA ILE A 46 -12.82 -7.52 5.62
C ILE A 46 -12.70 -9.00 5.97
N ASP A 47 -13.78 -9.56 6.48
CA ASP A 47 -13.92 -11.00 6.69
C ASP A 47 -13.97 -11.69 5.33
N THR A 48 -13.04 -12.61 5.06
CA THR A 48 -12.98 -13.30 3.77
C THR A 48 -14.05 -14.37 3.61
N GLU A 49 -14.60 -14.89 4.71
CA GLU A 49 -15.67 -15.90 4.67
C GLU A 49 -17.02 -15.25 4.40
N THR A 50 -17.32 -14.12 5.05
CA THR A 50 -18.62 -13.46 4.95
C THR A 50 -18.65 -12.26 4.00
N GLY A 51 -17.49 -11.71 3.66
CA GLY A 51 -17.37 -10.44 2.92
C GLY A 51 -17.73 -9.21 3.76
N ALA A 52 -18.03 -9.38 5.05
CA ALA A 52 -18.40 -8.28 5.93
C ALA A 52 -17.19 -7.41 6.24
N ARG A 53 -17.40 -6.09 6.25
CA ARG A 53 -16.38 -5.13 6.66
C ARG A 53 -16.42 -4.97 8.16
N GLU A 54 -15.39 -5.45 8.84
CA GLU A 54 -15.24 -5.32 10.29
C GLU A 54 -14.74 -3.92 10.66
N ARG A 55 -13.77 -3.40 9.91
CA ARG A 55 -13.20 -2.07 10.18
C ARG A 55 -12.92 -1.25 8.92
N ARG A 56 -13.02 0.06 9.09
CA ARG A 56 -12.54 1.08 8.15
C ARG A 56 -11.53 1.96 8.90
N SER A 57 -10.31 2.07 8.37
CA SER A 57 -9.25 2.91 8.90
C SER A 57 -8.97 4.04 7.91
N ASP A 58 -9.25 5.27 8.30
CA ASP A 58 -9.02 6.45 7.48
C ASP A 58 -7.59 6.96 7.72
N LEU A 59 -6.75 6.89 6.69
CA LEU A 59 -5.34 7.26 6.84
C LEU A 59 -5.15 8.78 6.93
N ALA A 60 -6.07 9.58 6.38
CA ALA A 60 -6.03 11.02 6.54
C ALA A 60 -6.29 11.42 8.00
N GLU A 61 -7.19 10.72 8.69
CA GLU A 61 -7.41 10.90 10.13
C GLU A 61 -6.17 10.53 10.94
N TRP A 62 -5.47 9.46 10.57
CA TRP A 62 -4.24 9.04 11.25
C TRP A 62 -3.13 10.09 11.10
N VAL A 63 -2.98 10.66 9.89
CA VAL A 63 -2.06 11.77 9.64
C VAL A 63 -2.43 13.00 10.49
N ALA A 64 -3.71 13.30 10.65
CA ALA A 64 -4.16 14.44 11.44
C ALA A 64 -3.98 14.26 12.95
N THR A 65 -3.92 13.02 13.44
CA THR A 65 -3.94 12.70 14.88
C THR A 65 -2.60 12.18 15.42
N ARG A 66 -1.62 11.86 14.56
CA ARG A 66 -0.33 11.28 14.96
C ARG A 66 0.83 12.08 14.36
N GLU A 67 1.69 12.62 15.23
CA GLU A 67 2.80 13.51 14.83
C GLU A 67 3.82 12.85 13.89
N HIS A 68 4.00 11.53 13.96
CA HIS A 68 4.97 10.78 13.16
C HIS A 68 4.40 10.22 11.85
N VAL A 69 3.12 10.49 11.56
CA VAL A 69 2.42 9.92 10.41
C VAL A 69 2.19 11.00 9.36
N ALA A 70 2.76 10.80 8.18
CA ALA A 70 2.51 11.56 6.97
C ALA A 70 1.82 10.66 5.95
N MET A 71 1.10 11.23 4.98
CA MET A 71 0.41 10.40 3.98
C MET A 71 1.37 9.45 3.24
N GLY A 72 2.61 9.89 3.02
CA GLY A 72 3.67 9.09 2.41
C GLY A 72 4.17 7.89 3.23
N ASN A 73 3.84 7.78 4.53
CA ASN A 73 4.17 6.62 5.37
C ASN A 73 2.96 6.00 6.08
N ALA A 74 1.75 6.54 5.90
CA ALA A 74 0.57 6.14 6.68
C ALA A 74 0.20 4.66 6.49
N VAL A 75 0.38 4.11 5.28
CA VAL A 75 0.18 2.67 5.03
C VAL A 75 1.23 1.83 5.74
N ASP A 76 2.50 2.26 5.74
CA ASP A 76 3.56 1.54 6.46
C ASP A 76 3.29 1.56 7.96
N VAL A 77 2.89 2.71 8.52
CA VAL A 77 2.50 2.84 9.92
C VAL A 77 1.33 1.91 10.25
N TYR A 78 0.30 1.86 9.40
CA TYR A 78 -0.83 0.94 9.59
C TYR A 78 -0.38 -0.53 9.58
N VAL A 79 0.44 -0.91 8.60
CA VAL A 79 0.97 -2.28 8.44
C VAL A 79 1.86 -2.69 9.61
N HIS A 80 2.66 -1.77 10.15
CA HIS A 80 3.64 -2.07 11.20
C HIS A 80 3.09 -1.92 12.61
N GLU A 81 2.39 -0.84 12.91
CA GLU A 81 1.87 -0.57 14.26
C GLU A 81 0.59 -1.34 14.53
N PHE A 82 -0.39 -1.27 13.64
CA PHE A 82 -1.67 -1.92 13.88
C PHE A 82 -1.61 -3.41 13.57
N ILE A 83 -1.31 -3.78 12.32
CA ILE A 83 -1.30 -5.22 11.99
C ILE A 83 -0.08 -5.89 12.60
N GLY A 84 1.12 -5.33 12.42
CA GLY A 84 2.35 -5.93 12.95
C GLY A 84 2.46 -5.92 14.48
N GLY A 85 1.89 -4.91 15.14
CA GLY A 85 2.04 -4.71 16.59
C GLY A 85 0.87 -5.20 17.42
N GLU A 86 -0.36 -5.09 16.93
CA GLU A 86 -1.57 -5.43 17.70
C GLU A 86 -2.19 -6.77 17.28
N VAL A 87 -2.37 -7.00 15.98
CA VAL A 87 -3.17 -8.15 15.49
C VAL A 87 -2.30 -9.37 15.10
N GLY A 88 -1.14 -9.13 14.49
CA GLY A 88 -0.30 -10.14 13.86
C GLY A 88 -0.71 -10.48 12.42
N TRP A 89 0.20 -11.10 11.67
CA TRP A 89 0.01 -11.52 10.28
C TRP A 89 -0.19 -13.02 10.15
N ALA A 90 -1.15 -13.46 9.33
CA ALA A 90 -1.20 -14.82 8.80
C ALA A 90 -0.48 -14.91 7.45
N GLU A 91 -0.78 -13.96 6.55
CA GLU A 91 -0.13 -13.83 5.24
C GLU A 91 0.13 -12.35 4.96
N ARG A 92 1.37 -11.98 4.66
CA ARG A 92 1.74 -10.58 4.39
C ARG A 92 2.16 -10.38 2.95
N THR A 93 1.49 -9.46 2.26
CA THR A 93 2.00 -8.93 0.99
C THR A 93 3.11 -7.94 1.31
N GLN A 94 4.32 -8.18 0.80
CA GLN A 94 5.42 -7.21 0.95
C GLN A 94 5.20 -6.05 -0.02
N MET A 95 4.62 -4.96 0.47
CA MET A 95 4.53 -3.68 -0.23
C MET A 95 5.10 -2.58 0.66
N THR A 96 5.80 -1.64 0.05
CA THR A 96 6.29 -0.43 0.72
C THR A 96 5.39 0.75 0.39
N ALA A 97 5.34 1.79 1.23
CA ALA A 97 4.59 3.00 0.88
C ALA A 97 5.05 3.64 -0.45
N ARG A 98 6.32 3.44 -0.84
CA ARG A 98 6.83 3.83 -2.17
C ARG A 98 6.12 3.08 -3.30
N ASP A 99 5.82 1.79 -3.13
CA ASP A 99 5.07 1.01 -4.10
C ASP A 99 3.62 1.48 -4.17
N VAL A 100 3.06 1.85 -3.02
CA VAL A 100 1.63 2.21 -2.88
C VAL A 100 1.33 3.61 -3.41
N PHE A 101 2.12 4.61 -3.03
CA PHE A 101 1.84 5.99 -3.39
C PHE A 101 2.78 6.57 -4.47
N GLY A 102 3.89 5.88 -4.80
CA GLY A 102 4.92 6.39 -5.72
C GLY A 102 5.82 7.40 -5.01
N GLY A 103 7.12 7.13 -4.91
CA GLY A 103 8.06 7.78 -3.97
C GLY A 103 8.34 9.29 -4.12
N ALA A 104 7.33 10.15 -4.04
CA ALA A 104 7.43 11.60 -3.98
C ALA A 104 6.40 12.17 -2.99
N PHE A 105 6.75 12.20 -1.70
CA PHE A 105 6.11 13.01 -0.66
C PHE A 105 7.22 13.66 0.16
#